data_AF-A0AAJ2T8G5-F1
#
_entry.id   AF-A0AAJ2T8G5-F1
#
_cell.length_a   1.000
_cell.length_b   1.000
_cell.length_c   1.000
_cell.angle_alpha   90.00
_cell.angle_beta   90.00
_cell.angle_gamma   90.00
#
_symmetry.space_group_name_H-M   'P 1'
#
loop_
_entity.id
_entity.type
_entity.pdbx_description
1 polymer ?
#
loop_
_entity_poly.entity_id
_entity_poly.type
_entity_poly.pdbx_seq_one_letter_code
_entity_poly.pdbx_strand_id
1 'polypeptide(L)'
;MFSDPSYLVPLSDVSTLDLTHSWWAQDSVATMTFGSKTISATGDMVVTTTGSSTVTLFNKALANQYDLDVYSVVLDGKFTVDYVYDTAKLVSADLNGDTKMDANDDQFGWMVESLNIIHLIGASGEKLVTRDESGLPVSNIDSPKLVEVVMKYVDIINDKDSVISVQDNRIKDGGPAVVFDGGRMLFWETNLQRMKAARS
;
A
#
# COMPACT_ATOMS: atom_id res chain seq x y z
N MET A 1 -20.11 -10.08 11.62
CA MET A 1 -20.58 -11.47 11.36
C MET A 1 -19.62 -12.54 11.93
N PHE A 2 -18.33 -12.23 12.16
CA PHE A 2 -17.36 -13.17 12.77
C PHE A 2 -16.97 -12.83 14.24
N SER A 3 -17.77 -12.02 14.93
CA SER A 3 -17.41 -11.48 16.26
C SER A 3 -17.94 -12.30 17.45
N ASP A 4 -18.71 -13.36 17.19
CA ASP A 4 -19.20 -14.25 18.25
C ASP A 4 -18.31 -15.50 18.29
N PRO A 5 -17.56 -15.72 19.38
CA PRO A 5 -16.64 -16.85 19.54
C PRO A 5 -17.32 -18.22 19.38
N SER A 6 -18.65 -18.31 19.54
CA SER A 6 -19.40 -19.57 19.37
C SER A 6 -19.48 -20.05 17.92
N TYR A 7 -19.16 -19.20 16.93
CA TYR A 7 -19.20 -19.54 15.51
C TYR A 7 -17.81 -19.73 14.87
N LEU A 8 -16.73 -19.58 15.64
CA LEU A 8 -15.36 -19.72 15.16
C LEU A 8 -14.62 -20.79 15.96
N VAL A 9 -14.25 -21.88 15.29
CA VAL A 9 -13.34 -22.88 15.85
C VAL A 9 -11.90 -22.38 15.61
N PRO A 10 -11.10 -22.16 16.66
CA PRO A 10 -9.69 -21.81 16.49
C PRO A 10 -8.97 -22.91 15.70
N LEU A 11 -8.17 -22.52 14.71
CA LEU A 11 -7.34 -23.45 13.93
C LEU A 11 -6.40 -24.28 14.83
N SER A 12 -5.93 -23.68 15.93
CA SER A 12 -5.11 -24.33 16.94
C SER A 12 -5.81 -25.48 17.68
N ASP A 13 -7.14 -25.53 17.64
CA ASP A 13 -7.94 -26.56 18.31
C ASP A 13 -8.28 -27.75 17.37
N VAL A 14 -7.95 -27.63 16.08
CA VAL A 14 -8.16 -28.68 15.08
C VAL A 14 -6.98 -29.66 15.13
N SER A 15 -7.18 -30.84 15.74
CA SER A 15 -6.10 -31.81 16.00
C SER A 15 -5.41 -32.38 14.75
N THR A 16 -6.06 -32.32 13.60
CA THR A 16 -5.50 -32.78 12.31
C THR A 16 -4.74 -31.71 11.55
N LEU A 17 -4.68 -30.47 12.08
CA LEU A 17 -4.07 -29.33 11.42
C LEU A 17 -2.72 -29.01 12.08
N ASP A 18 -1.64 -29.18 11.33
CA ASP A 18 -0.31 -28.75 11.75
C ASP A 18 0.05 -27.39 11.12
N LEU A 19 0.06 -26.35 11.96
CA LEU A 19 0.37 -24.97 11.58
C LEU A 19 1.89 -24.68 11.51
N THR A 20 2.74 -25.62 11.91
CA THR A 20 4.20 -25.45 11.95
C THR A 20 4.88 -25.70 10.60
N HIS A 21 4.16 -26.29 9.64
CA HIS A 21 4.68 -26.55 8.31
C HIS A 21 5.04 -25.27 7.53
N SER A 22 6.01 -25.41 6.63
CA SER A 22 6.59 -24.29 5.86
C SER A 22 5.65 -23.67 4.82
N TRP A 23 4.58 -24.37 4.43
CA TRP A 23 3.58 -23.83 3.51
C TRP A 23 2.61 -22.84 4.18
N TRP A 24 2.69 -22.68 5.50
CA TRP A 24 2.03 -21.59 6.22
C TRP A 24 2.96 -20.39 6.31
N ALA A 25 2.42 -19.20 6.07
CA ALA A 25 3.12 -17.97 6.38
C ALA A 25 3.19 -17.83 7.91
N GLN A 26 4.36 -18.15 8.49
CA GLN A 26 4.53 -18.17 9.95
C GLN A 26 4.26 -16.81 10.59
N ASP A 27 4.55 -15.71 9.90
CA ASP A 27 4.19 -14.37 10.35
C ASP A 27 2.68 -14.17 10.44
N SER A 28 1.90 -14.77 9.54
CA SER A 28 0.44 -14.76 9.61
C SER A 28 -0.08 -15.59 10.78
N VAL A 29 0.47 -16.80 10.98
CA VAL A 29 0.11 -17.65 12.11
C VAL A 29 0.38 -16.92 13.42
N ALA A 30 1.56 -16.32 13.57
CA ALA A 30 1.92 -15.53 14.75
C ALA A 30 0.98 -14.32 14.94
N THR A 31 0.71 -13.57 13.87
CA THR A 31 -0.13 -12.37 13.92
C THR A 31 -1.58 -12.69 14.29
N MET A 32 -2.11 -13.83 13.82
CA MET A 32 -3.51 -14.24 14.03
C MET A 32 -3.69 -15.19 15.22
N THR A 33 -2.65 -15.37 16.04
CA THR A 33 -2.71 -16.11 17.31
C THR A 33 -2.91 -15.14 18.46
N PHE A 34 -4.01 -15.22 19.21
CA PHE A 34 -4.27 -14.39 20.40
C PHE A 34 -4.26 -15.27 21.64
N GLY A 35 -3.36 -14.98 22.60
CA GLY A 35 -3.02 -15.92 23.66
C GLY A 35 -2.56 -17.26 23.06
N SER A 36 -3.28 -18.34 23.33
CA SER A 36 -3.01 -19.70 22.79
C SER A 36 -3.88 -20.09 21.60
N LYS A 37 -4.72 -19.17 21.08
CA LYS A 37 -5.72 -19.47 20.06
C LYS A 37 -5.37 -18.84 18.72
N THR A 38 -5.10 -19.67 17.71
CA THR A 38 -4.92 -19.22 16.33
C THR A 38 -6.27 -19.18 15.63
N ILE A 39 -6.72 -17.99 15.22
CA ILE A 39 -8.07 -17.81 14.66
C ILE A 39 -8.10 -17.98 13.14
N SER A 40 -6.99 -17.67 12.47
CA SER A 40 -6.83 -17.90 11.02
C SER A 40 -5.35 -18.02 10.65
N ALA A 41 -5.07 -18.53 9.46
CA ALA A 41 -3.72 -18.59 8.91
C ALA A 41 -3.80 -18.48 7.38
N THR A 42 -2.78 -17.89 6.76
CA THR A 42 -2.60 -17.90 5.31
C THR A 42 -1.28 -18.58 4.95
N GLY A 43 -1.11 -18.91 3.67
CA GLY A 43 0.04 -19.63 3.16
C GLY A 43 -0.07 -19.85 1.66
N ASP A 44 0.73 -20.77 1.15
CA ASP A 44 0.90 -21.01 -0.29
C ASP A 44 -0.41 -21.41 -1.00
N MET A 45 -1.38 -21.96 -0.27
CA MET A 45 -2.69 -22.34 -0.80
C MET A 45 -3.59 -21.14 -1.14
N VAL A 46 -3.33 -19.97 -0.56
CA VAL A 46 -4.21 -18.79 -0.69
C VAL A 46 -3.67 -17.87 -1.78
N VAL A 47 -3.79 -18.28 -3.05
CA VAL A 47 -3.27 -17.56 -4.22
C VAL A 47 -3.77 -16.11 -4.33
N THR A 48 -4.91 -15.78 -3.72
CA THR A 48 -5.44 -14.42 -3.67
C THR A 48 -4.55 -13.45 -2.89
N THR A 49 -3.77 -13.91 -1.90
CA THR A 49 -2.87 -13.04 -1.12
C THR A 49 -1.76 -12.46 -1.99
N THR A 50 -1.15 -13.26 -2.85
CA THR A 50 -0.17 -12.80 -3.83
C THR A 50 -0.79 -11.82 -4.83
N GLY A 51 -1.98 -12.13 -5.34
CA GLY A 51 -2.66 -11.25 -6.30
C GLY A 51 -3.08 -9.89 -5.73
N SER A 52 -3.46 -9.86 -4.45
CA SER A 52 -3.87 -8.64 -3.75
C SER A 52 -2.70 -7.87 -3.16
N SER A 53 -1.46 -8.37 -3.25
CA SER A 53 -0.27 -7.68 -2.75
C SER A 53 -0.10 -6.34 -3.46
N THR A 54 0.06 -5.29 -2.67
CA THR A 54 0.27 -3.91 -3.15
C THR A 54 1.68 -3.77 -3.70
N VAL A 55 1.80 -3.07 -4.82
CA VAL A 55 3.04 -2.79 -5.55
C VAL A 55 3.03 -1.34 -6.03
N THR A 56 4.21 -0.75 -6.13
CA THR A 56 4.40 0.55 -6.80
C THR A 56 4.92 0.32 -8.20
N LEU A 57 4.15 0.73 -9.20
CA LEU A 57 4.57 0.80 -10.59
C LEU A 57 5.23 2.15 -10.85
N PHE A 58 6.16 2.19 -11.80
CA PHE A 58 6.71 3.46 -12.27
C PHE A 58 6.82 3.54 -13.79
N ASN A 59 6.58 4.74 -14.34
CA ASN A 59 6.71 5.00 -15.77
C ASN A 59 8.18 5.27 -16.13
N LYS A 60 8.79 4.35 -16.88
CA LYS A 60 10.21 4.42 -17.26
C LYS A 60 10.53 5.58 -18.20
N ALA A 61 9.61 5.89 -19.12
CA ALA A 61 9.83 6.98 -20.08
C ALA A 61 9.87 8.31 -19.33
N LEU A 62 8.92 8.51 -18.41
CA LEU A 62 8.88 9.71 -17.58
C LEU A 62 10.07 9.77 -16.60
N ALA A 63 10.42 8.66 -15.95
CA ALA A 63 11.62 8.60 -15.12
C ALA A 63 12.89 9.03 -15.88
N ASN A 64 13.07 8.54 -17.11
CA ASN A 64 14.21 8.92 -17.96
C ASN A 64 14.20 10.39 -18.37
N GLN A 65 13.03 11.01 -18.58
CA GLN A 65 12.94 12.44 -18.92
C GLN A 65 13.44 13.34 -17.79
N TYR A 66 13.38 12.86 -16.55
CA TYR A 66 13.84 13.56 -15.35
C TYR A 66 15.16 13.00 -14.80
N ASP A 67 15.87 12.18 -15.60
CA ASP A 67 17.15 11.55 -15.22
C ASP A 67 17.08 10.75 -13.90
N LEU A 68 15.94 10.09 -13.64
CA LEU A 68 15.69 9.32 -12.43
C LEU A 68 16.05 7.84 -12.60
N ASP A 69 17.10 7.39 -11.92
CA ASP A 69 17.45 5.96 -11.83
C ASP A 69 16.73 5.27 -10.65
N VAL A 70 15.44 5.01 -10.85
CA VAL A 70 14.57 4.38 -9.84
C VAL A 70 15.07 2.98 -9.46
N TYR A 71 15.64 2.22 -10.40
CA TYR A 71 16.12 0.87 -10.12
C TYR A 71 17.30 0.87 -9.15
N SER A 72 18.30 1.72 -9.36
CA SER A 72 19.43 1.84 -8.45
C SER A 72 18.98 2.30 -7.06
N VAL A 73 18.05 3.25 -6.98
CA VAL A 73 17.48 3.71 -5.69
C VAL A 73 16.82 2.55 -4.92
N VAL A 74 16.09 1.67 -5.61
CA VAL A 74 15.48 0.48 -5.00
C VAL A 74 16.54 -0.52 -4.56
N LEU A 75 17.50 -0.87 -5.43
CA LEU A 75 18.54 -1.86 -5.14
C LEU A 75 19.49 -1.42 -4.01
N ASP A 76 19.69 -0.11 -3.87
CA ASP A 76 20.45 0.51 -2.79
C ASP A 76 19.67 0.60 -1.46
N GLY A 77 18.39 0.21 -1.42
CA GLY A 77 17.54 0.32 -0.24
C GLY A 77 17.16 1.77 0.12
N LYS A 78 17.20 2.69 -0.85
CA LYS A 78 16.91 4.12 -0.66
C LYS A 78 15.50 4.51 -1.12
N PHE A 79 14.71 3.55 -1.60
CA PHE A 79 13.33 3.78 -2.03
C PHE A 79 12.41 3.94 -0.81
N THR A 80 12.28 5.18 -0.33
CA THR A 80 11.44 5.57 0.81
C THR A 80 10.22 6.35 0.35
N VAL A 81 9.23 6.52 1.24
CA VAL A 81 8.08 7.41 0.98
C VAL A 81 8.53 8.85 0.71
N ASP A 82 9.61 9.30 1.36
CA ASP A 82 10.18 10.63 1.12
C ASP A 82 10.75 10.75 -0.29
N TYR A 83 11.50 9.74 -0.73
CA TYR A 83 12.00 9.69 -2.11
C TYR A 83 10.85 9.74 -3.12
N VAL A 84 9.81 8.91 -2.92
CA VAL A 84 8.63 8.87 -3.80
C VAL A 84 7.94 10.24 -3.83
N TYR A 85 7.72 10.86 -2.67
CA TYR A 85 7.03 12.14 -2.57
C TYR A 85 7.86 13.32 -3.13
N ASP A 86 9.15 13.38 -2.84
CA ASP A 86 10.05 14.42 -3.37
C ASP A 86 10.17 14.31 -4.89
N THR A 87 10.28 13.09 -5.40
CA THR A 87 10.29 12.85 -6.85
C THR A 87 8.93 13.14 -7.48
N ALA A 88 7.83 12.87 -6.78
CA ALA A 88 6.49 13.19 -7.26
C ALA A 88 6.32 14.70 -7.46
N LYS A 89 6.74 15.51 -6.48
CA LYS A 89 6.74 16.98 -6.60
C LYS A 89 7.61 17.47 -7.74
N LEU A 90 8.77 16.85 -7.97
CA LEU A 90 9.70 17.23 -9.04
C LEU A 90 9.08 17.05 -10.43
N VAL A 91 8.32 15.97 -10.63
CA VAL A 91 7.78 15.64 -11.95
C VAL A 91 6.38 16.19 -12.19
N SER A 92 5.61 16.51 -11.16
CA SER A 92 4.28 17.11 -11.37
C SER A 92 4.37 18.43 -12.13
N ALA A 93 3.52 18.58 -13.14
CA ALA A 93 3.52 19.74 -14.02
C ALA A 93 2.13 20.01 -14.60
N ASP A 94 1.72 21.27 -14.52
CA ASP A 94 0.61 21.84 -15.28
C ASP A 94 1.05 21.96 -16.76
N LEU A 95 0.48 21.12 -17.60
CA LEU A 95 0.86 21.02 -19.02
C LEU A 95 0.05 21.98 -19.90
N ASN A 96 -1.14 22.38 -19.45
CA ASN A 96 -2.06 23.23 -20.23
C ASN A 96 -1.97 24.71 -19.84
N GLY A 97 -1.33 25.04 -18.71
CA GLY A 97 -1.07 26.39 -18.22
C GLY A 97 -2.27 27.07 -17.57
N ASP A 98 -3.28 26.32 -17.14
CA ASP A 98 -4.52 26.86 -16.56
C ASP A 98 -4.48 27.00 -15.02
N THR A 99 -3.35 26.64 -14.40
CA THR A 99 -3.08 26.66 -12.96
C THR A 99 -3.92 25.70 -12.12
N LYS A 100 -4.58 24.72 -12.75
CA LYS A 100 -5.45 23.74 -12.09
C LYS A 100 -5.06 22.32 -12.50
N MET A 101 -4.30 21.67 -11.63
CA MET A 101 -3.89 20.28 -11.82
C MET A 101 -5.09 19.32 -11.98
N ASP A 102 -5.27 18.80 -13.19
CA ASP A 102 -6.30 17.82 -13.57
C ASP A 102 -5.66 16.62 -14.31
N ALA A 103 -5.96 15.40 -13.85
CA ALA A 103 -5.30 14.19 -14.34
C ALA A 103 -5.67 13.81 -15.79
N ASN A 104 -6.58 14.53 -16.45
CA ASN A 104 -6.89 14.33 -17.87
C ASN A 104 -5.97 15.12 -18.80
N ASP A 105 -5.42 16.24 -18.34
CA ASP A 105 -4.62 17.14 -19.16
C ASP A 105 -3.19 17.30 -18.64
N ASP A 106 -2.97 17.12 -17.34
CA ASP A 106 -1.70 17.40 -16.67
C ASP A 106 -0.92 16.14 -16.29
N GLN A 107 0.30 16.36 -15.81
CA GLN A 107 1.21 15.33 -15.33
C GLN A 107 1.29 15.32 -13.81
N PHE A 108 1.17 14.13 -13.23
CA PHE A 108 1.24 13.92 -11.79
C PHE A 108 2.40 13.00 -11.40
N GLY A 109 2.93 13.21 -10.20
CA GLY A 109 4.03 12.43 -9.68
C GLY A 109 3.64 11.12 -9.01
N TRP A 110 2.51 11.09 -8.29
CA TRP A 110 2.13 9.90 -7.52
C TRP A 110 0.62 9.69 -7.44
N MET A 111 0.19 8.49 -7.83
CA MET A 111 -1.16 8.00 -7.65
C MET A 111 -1.24 7.00 -6.49
N VAL A 112 -2.13 7.28 -5.53
CA VAL A 112 -2.32 6.49 -4.31
C VAL A 112 -3.71 5.85 -4.25
N GLU A 113 -3.80 4.72 -3.55
CA GLU A 113 -5.05 4.09 -3.13
C GLU A 113 -5.44 4.56 -1.72
N SER A 114 -6.74 4.72 -1.49
CA SER A 114 -7.28 5.38 -0.28
C SER A 114 -6.93 4.66 1.04
N LEU A 115 -6.60 3.37 0.97
CA LEU A 115 -6.20 2.56 2.13
C LEU A 115 -4.69 2.44 2.33
N ASN A 116 -3.85 3.10 1.52
CA ASN A 116 -2.39 2.91 1.57
C ASN A 116 -1.73 3.39 2.86
N ILE A 117 -2.45 4.15 3.70
CA ILE A 117 -2.02 4.47 5.06
C ILE A 117 -1.59 3.24 5.85
N ILE A 118 -2.25 2.09 5.65
CA ILE A 118 -1.92 0.85 6.36
C ILE A 118 -0.53 0.31 5.95
N HIS A 119 -0.12 0.55 4.70
CA HIS A 119 1.19 0.13 4.20
C HIS A 119 2.29 1.02 4.77
N LEU A 120 2.06 2.34 4.87
CA LEU A 120 3.01 3.26 5.49
C LEU A 120 3.14 3.05 7.00
N ILE A 121 2.04 2.73 7.69
CA ILE A 121 2.07 2.33 9.10
C ILE A 121 2.92 1.05 9.25
N GLY A 122 2.69 0.04 8.42
CA GLY A 122 3.51 -1.17 8.44
C GLY A 122 4.99 -0.91 8.13
N ALA A 123 5.28 -0.07 7.14
CA ALA A 123 6.64 0.26 6.71
C ALA A 123 7.41 1.09 7.74
N SER A 124 6.73 1.86 8.58
CA SER A 124 7.36 2.59 9.70
C SER A 124 7.66 1.69 10.91
N GLY A 125 7.17 0.45 10.91
CA GLY A 125 7.25 -0.48 12.03
C GLY A 125 6.13 -0.29 13.07
N GLU A 126 5.25 0.70 12.90
CA GLU A 126 4.11 0.92 13.78
C GLU A 126 2.96 -0.05 13.48
N LYS A 127 2.04 -0.18 14.44
CA LYS A 127 0.83 -0.98 14.31
C LYS A 127 -0.35 -0.20 14.88
N LEU A 128 -1.54 -0.36 14.30
CA LEU A 128 -2.78 0.20 14.88
C LEU A 128 -3.18 -0.51 16.19
N VAL A 129 -2.83 -1.78 16.29
CA VAL A 129 -3.14 -2.67 17.41
C VAL A 129 -1.86 -3.41 17.80
N THR A 130 -1.51 -3.35 19.08
CA THR A 130 -0.41 -4.08 19.70
C THR A 130 -0.97 -5.18 20.61
N ARG A 131 -0.12 -5.76 21.45
CA ARG A 131 -0.50 -6.82 22.39
C ARG A 131 -0.06 -6.45 23.79
N ASP A 132 -0.89 -6.76 24.78
CA ASP A 132 -0.49 -6.72 26.18
C ASP A 132 0.36 -7.94 26.57
N GLU A 133 0.75 -8.02 27.85
CA GLU A 133 1.51 -9.13 28.43
C GLU A 133 0.77 -10.49 28.33
N SER A 134 -0.55 -10.49 28.19
CA SER A 134 -1.37 -11.69 28.00
C SER A 134 -1.49 -12.11 26.54
N GLY A 135 -0.94 -11.31 25.61
CA GLY A 135 -1.00 -11.56 24.18
C GLY A 135 -2.33 -11.16 23.53
N LEU A 136 -3.17 -10.39 24.23
CA LEU A 136 -4.46 -9.90 23.74
C LEU A 136 -4.31 -8.53 23.07
N PRO A 137 -5.16 -8.21 22.07
CA PRO A 137 -5.04 -6.99 21.29
C PRO A 137 -5.34 -5.73 22.13
N VAL A 138 -4.46 -4.73 22.03
CA VAL A 138 -4.65 -3.41 22.65
C VAL A 138 -4.49 -2.32 21.59
N SER A 139 -5.31 -1.28 21.67
CA SER A 139 -5.20 -0.13 20.78
C SER A 139 -3.85 0.57 20.93
N ASN A 140 -3.23 0.95 19.82
CA ASN A 140 -1.97 1.71 19.78
C ASN A 140 -2.16 3.10 19.15
N ILE A 141 -3.40 3.55 18.96
CA ILE A 141 -3.75 4.79 18.23
C ILE A 141 -3.13 6.05 18.84
N ASP A 142 -2.86 6.03 20.15
CA ASP A 142 -2.28 7.15 20.89
C ASP A 142 -0.74 7.15 20.89
N SER A 143 -0.11 6.18 20.20
CA SER A 143 1.36 6.16 20.03
C SER A 143 1.83 7.44 19.35
N PRO A 144 2.75 8.22 19.96
CA PRO A 144 3.28 9.43 19.33
C PRO A 144 3.88 9.16 17.94
N LYS A 145 4.53 8.00 17.77
CA LYS A 145 5.15 7.64 16.51
C LYS A 145 4.11 7.25 15.45
N LEU A 146 3.05 6.55 15.84
CA LEU A 146 1.94 6.26 14.93
C LEU A 146 1.24 7.55 14.49
N VAL A 147 1.00 8.48 15.42
CA VAL A 147 0.41 9.80 15.11
C VAL A 147 1.30 10.56 14.11
N GLU A 148 2.62 10.58 14.31
CA GLU A 148 3.57 11.19 13.37
C GLU A 148 3.45 10.60 11.96
N VAL A 149 3.38 9.27 11.85
CA VAL A 149 3.25 8.56 10.56
C VAL A 149 1.92 8.88 9.87
N VAL A 150 0.82 8.88 10.63
CA VAL A 150 -0.51 9.23 10.12
C VAL A 150 -0.53 10.68 9.64
N MET A 151 -0.01 11.62 10.41
CA MET A 151 0.03 13.03 10.03
C MET A 151 0.88 13.25 8.77
N LYS A 152 2.03 12.59 8.66
CA LYS A 152 2.84 12.63 7.43
C LYS A 152 2.06 12.13 6.21
N TYR A 153 1.31 11.04 6.34
CA TYR A 153 0.47 10.56 5.25
C TYR A 153 -0.63 11.54 4.89
N VAL A 154 -1.27 12.15 5.89
CA VAL A 154 -2.30 13.18 5.69
C VAL A 154 -1.73 14.37 4.92
N ASP A 155 -0.51 14.82 5.25
CA ASP A 155 0.15 15.93 4.53
C ASP A 155 0.41 15.55 3.07
N ILE A 156 0.91 14.34 2.81
CA ILE A 156 1.19 13.82 1.46
C ILE A 156 -0.09 13.78 0.62
N ILE A 157 -1.17 13.16 1.11
CA ILE A 157 -2.40 13.01 0.31
C ILE A 157 -3.14 14.34 0.10
N ASN A 158 -2.80 15.36 0.88
CA ASN A 158 -3.36 16.70 0.75
C ASN A 158 -2.55 17.60 -0.19
N ASP A 159 -1.35 17.19 -0.62
CA ASP A 159 -0.68 17.80 -1.77
C ASP A 159 -1.42 17.40 -3.06
N LYS A 160 -2.42 18.21 -3.42
CA LYS A 160 -3.27 17.96 -4.59
C LYS A 160 -2.58 18.26 -5.92
N ASP A 161 -1.40 18.85 -5.91
CA ASP A 161 -0.64 19.17 -7.11
C ASP A 161 0.33 18.02 -7.46
N SER A 162 0.80 17.30 -6.45
CA SER A 162 1.75 16.19 -6.63
C SER A 162 1.13 14.80 -6.53
N VAL A 163 0.09 14.69 -5.70
CA VAL A 163 -0.51 13.41 -5.32
C VAL A 163 -2.00 13.38 -5.65
N ILE A 164 -2.44 12.27 -6.22
CA ILE A 164 -3.83 12.04 -6.57
C ILE A 164 -4.31 10.67 -6.10
N SER A 165 -5.52 10.61 -5.54
CA SER A 165 -6.16 9.33 -5.23
C SER A 165 -6.71 8.70 -6.50
N VAL A 166 -6.63 7.37 -6.64
CA VAL A 166 -7.28 6.63 -7.73
C VAL A 166 -8.80 6.85 -7.81
N GLN A 167 -9.42 7.35 -6.74
CA GLN A 167 -10.87 7.63 -6.62
C GLN A 167 -11.17 9.13 -6.74
N ASP A 168 -10.16 9.96 -7.03
CA ASP A 168 -10.33 11.41 -7.21
C ASP A 168 -11.11 11.71 -8.50
N ASN A 169 -12.06 12.63 -8.43
CA ASN A 169 -12.93 13.01 -9.56
C ASN A 169 -12.17 13.69 -10.71
N ARG A 170 -10.91 14.08 -10.50
CA ARG A 170 -10.02 14.59 -11.56
C ARG A 170 -9.55 13.47 -12.49
N ILE A 171 -9.63 12.21 -12.09
CA ILE A 171 -9.41 11.06 -12.97
C ILE A 171 -10.72 10.75 -13.67
N LYS A 172 -10.80 11.01 -14.98
CA LYS A 172 -11.99 10.74 -15.81
C LYS A 172 -11.72 9.60 -16.79
N ASP A 173 -12.70 9.28 -17.62
CA ASP A 173 -12.64 8.47 -18.85
C ASP A 173 -11.53 7.39 -18.91
N GLY A 174 -11.86 6.16 -18.52
CA GLY A 174 -10.94 5.01 -18.57
C GLY A 174 -10.07 4.82 -17.32
N GLY A 175 -10.05 5.80 -16.40
CA GLY A 175 -9.59 5.62 -15.03
C GLY A 175 -8.07 5.66 -14.84
N PRO A 176 -7.57 5.24 -13.65
CA PRO A 176 -6.16 5.29 -13.26
C PRO A 176 -5.15 4.78 -14.30
N ALA A 177 -5.49 3.68 -14.99
CA ALA A 177 -4.63 3.06 -15.98
C ALA A 177 -4.36 3.98 -17.17
N VAL A 178 -5.39 4.71 -17.66
CA VAL A 178 -5.24 5.61 -18.82
C VAL A 178 -4.25 6.74 -18.53
N VAL A 179 -4.27 7.30 -17.32
CA VAL A 179 -3.34 8.36 -16.91
C VAL A 179 -1.90 7.82 -16.87
N PHE A 180 -1.71 6.61 -16.34
CA PHE A 180 -0.40 5.96 -16.23
C PHE A 180 0.17 5.51 -17.57
N ASP A 181 -0.63 4.79 -18.36
CA ASP A 181 -0.26 4.29 -19.69
C ASP A 181 -0.08 5.42 -20.69
N GLY A 182 -0.80 6.52 -20.51
CA GLY A 182 -0.65 7.77 -21.26
C GLY A 182 0.63 8.56 -20.96
N GLY A 183 1.47 8.09 -20.04
CA GLY A 183 2.76 8.72 -19.75
C GLY A 183 2.71 9.92 -18.80
N ARG A 184 1.56 10.18 -18.16
CA ARG A 184 1.32 11.38 -17.33
C ARG A 184 1.30 11.09 -15.83
N MET A 185 1.76 9.91 -15.43
CA MET A 185 1.93 9.52 -14.03
C MET A 185 3.28 8.86 -13.83
N LEU A 186 4.08 9.34 -12.87
CA LEU A 186 5.36 8.69 -12.56
C LEU A 186 5.16 7.42 -11.74
N PHE A 187 4.55 7.52 -10.55
CA PHE A 187 4.33 6.37 -9.67
C PHE A 187 2.85 6.03 -9.54
N TRP A 188 2.51 4.74 -9.63
CA TRP A 188 1.16 4.26 -9.36
C TRP A 188 1.18 3.09 -8.38
N GLU A 189 0.61 3.30 -7.20
CA GLU A 189 0.41 2.25 -6.22
C GLU A 189 -0.88 1.47 -6.51
N THR A 190 -0.75 0.15 -6.71
CA THR A 190 -1.84 -0.73 -7.16
C THR A 190 -1.58 -2.16 -6.70
N ASN A 191 -2.38 -3.13 -7.12
CA ASN A 191 -2.22 -4.54 -6.75
C ASN A 191 -1.68 -5.36 -7.94
N LEU A 192 -0.96 -6.44 -7.65
CA LEU A 192 -0.41 -7.34 -8.68
C LEU A 192 -1.46 -7.88 -9.66
N GLN A 193 -2.72 -8.07 -9.24
CA GLN A 193 -3.80 -8.46 -10.15
C GLN A 193 -4.06 -7.44 -11.26
N ARG A 194 -3.94 -6.14 -10.97
CA ARG A 194 -4.19 -5.05 -11.93
C ARG A 194 -3.04 -4.87 -12.93
N MET A 195 -1.86 -5.41 -12.64
CA MET A 195 -0.73 -5.41 -13.58
C MET A 195 -1.01 -6.11 -14.92
N LYS A 196 -1.93 -7.08 -14.96
CA LYS A 196 -2.30 -7.73 -16.23
C LYS A 196 -3.03 -6.78 -17.19
N ALA A 197 -3.73 -5.78 -16.66
CA ALA A 197 -4.43 -4.76 -17.46
C ALA A 197 -3.50 -3.63 -17.93
N ALA A 198 -2.46 -3.29 -17.16
CA ALA A 198 -1.48 -2.24 -17.51
C ALA A 198 -0.39 -2.69 -18.51
N ARG A 199 -0.51 -3.90 -19.07
CA ARG A 199 0.43 -4.46 -20.07
C ARG A 199 -0.22 -4.74 -21.43
N SER A 200 -1.52 -4.47 -21.57
CA SER A 200 -2.30 -4.65 -22.80
C SER A 200 -2.54 -3.32 -23.49
#